data_AF-A0A8J6ECD5-F1
#
_entry.id   AF-A0A8J6ECD5-F1
#
_cell.length_a   1.000
_cell.length_b   1.000
_cell.length_c   1.000
_cell.angle_alpha   90.00
_cell.angle_beta   90.00
_cell.angle_gamma   90.00
#
_symmetry.space_group_name_H-M   'P 1'
#
loop_
_entity.id
_entity.type
_entity.pdbx_description
1 polymer ?
#
loop_
_entity_poly.entity_id
_entity_poly.type
_entity_poly.pdbx_seq_one_letter_code
_entity_poly.pdbx_strand_id
1 'polypeptide(L)'
;MEKKEVQKQPVGSSTQSEFVRSLEVKLDSMKEGFTSNKTLNSLLNVEQVKHKSAEDIAQIWKQFFATRDAVFAVIPGDTFDLIWRRSQCCPSFLYALPRKEGYEFFVGQWSGLELHFTTLLNIQTAGDSAPSQLILYHYSELQGDKGIVLMMGECDFKFLNVQEAHCLANQVQLFYAGDHFGLVETFNHNPSDFKYMAVISLLEKKRMGKRSMDS
;
A
#
# COMPACT_ATOMS: atom_id res chain seq x y z
N MET A 1 40.55 -39.80 -18.80
CA MET A 1 40.12 -39.19 -17.53
C MET A 1 40.43 -37.69 -17.62
N GLU A 2 39.49 -36.89 -18.13
CA GLU A 2 39.63 -35.43 -18.21
C GLU A 2 38.98 -34.79 -16.97
N LYS A 3 39.72 -33.91 -16.31
CA LYS A 3 39.22 -33.02 -15.26
C LYS A 3 38.60 -31.80 -15.96
N LYS A 4 37.29 -31.58 -15.81
CA LYS A 4 36.63 -30.32 -16.19
C LYS A 4 36.73 -29.33 -15.04
N GLU A 5 37.46 -28.24 -15.27
CA GLU A 5 37.44 -27.05 -14.43
C GLU A 5 36.08 -26.34 -14.55
N VAL A 6 35.44 -26.08 -13.42
CA VAL A 6 34.25 -25.23 -13.32
C VAL A 6 34.74 -23.81 -13.08
N GLN A 7 34.72 -22.97 -14.12
CA GLN A 7 34.84 -21.52 -13.96
C GLN A 7 33.53 -20.99 -13.35
N LYS A 8 33.59 -20.56 -12.09
CA LYS A 8 32.54 -19.74 -11.46
C LYS A 8 32.74 -18.29 -11.88
N GLN A 9 31.82 -17.75 -12.67
CA GLN A 9 31.73 -16.32 -12.93
C GLN A 9 31.04 -15.59 -11.76
N PRO A 10 31.39 -14.32 -11.48
CA PRO A 10 30.92 -13.60 -10.32
C PRO A 10 29.48 -13.12 -10.50
N VAL A 11 28.71 -13.26 -9.42
CA VAL A 11 27.38 -12.67 -9.22
C VAL A 11 27.54 -11.16 -9.03
N GLY A 12 26.77 -10.36 -9.76
CA GLY A 12 26.49 -8.97 -9.36
C GLY A 12 26.80 -7.91 -10.41
N SER A 13 25.75 -7.42 -11.08
CA SER A 13 25.54 -6.00 -11.41
C SER A 13 24.25 -5.85 -12.23
N SER A 14 23.10 -6.11 -11.62
CA SER A 14 21.87 -5.51 -12.13
C SER A 14 21.84 -4.09 -11.59
N THR A 15 22.09 -3.10 -12.46
CA THR A 15 22.09 -1.70 -12.05
C THR A 15 20.66 -1.22 -11.87
N GLN A 16 20.42 -0.57 -10.73
CA GLN A 16 19.16 0.01 -10.24
C GLN A 16 18.42 0.92 -11.24
N SER A 17 19.12 1.43 -12.24
CA SER A 17 18.60 2.19 -13.38
C SER A 17 17.81 1.33 -14.38
N GLU A 18 18.18 0.07 -14.57
CA GLU A 18 17.45 -0.88 -15.41
C GLU A 18 16.17 -1.37 -14.70
N PHE A 19 16.23 -1.46 -13.37
CA PHE A 19 15.09 -1.80 -12.50
C PHE A 19 13.96 -0.76 -12.58
N VAL A 20 14.28 0.54 -12.58
CA VAL A 20 13.24 1.59 -12.64
C VAL A 20 12.72 1.87 -14.03
N ARG A 21 13.58 1.79 -15.05
CA ARG A 21 13.13 1.90 -16.45
C ARG A 21 12.17 0.78 -16.85
N SER A 22 12.31 -0.40 -16.25
CA SER A 22 11.39 -1.54 -16.40
C SER A 22 10.03 -1.31 -15.72
N LEU A 23 9.99 -0.56 -14.62
CA LEU A 23 8.77 -0.27 -13.86
C LEU A 23 7.94 0.82 -14.53
N GLU A 24 8.58 1.85 -15.08
CA GLU A 24 7.91 2.97 -15.77
C GLU A 24 7.19 2.54 -17.06
N VAL A 25 7.77 1.62 -17.83
CA VAL A 25 7.17 1.13 -19.10
C VAL A 25 5.99 0.17 -18.86
N LYS A 26 5.90 -0.45 -17.68
CA LYS A 26 4.90 -1.50 -17.37
C LYS A 26 3.70 -1.03 -16.57
N LEU A 27 3.76 0.18 -15.99
CA LEU A 27 2.65 0.79 -15.26
C LEU A 27 1.45 1.10 -16.18
N ASP A 28 1.69 1.35 -17.46
CA ASP A 28 0.66 1.67 -18.46
C ASP A 28 -0.20 0.46 -18.89
N SER A 29 0.25 -0.78 -18.64
CA SER A 29 -0.42 -2.00 -19.17
C SER A 29 -1.25 -2.78 -18.15
N MET A 30 -1.35 -2.34 -16.90
CA MET A 30 -1.92 -3.15 -15.81
C MET A 30 -3.38 -2.79 -15.51
N LYS A 31 -4.30 -3.34 -16.30
CA LYS A 31 -5.73 -3.47 -15.97
C LYS A 31 -6.13 -4.93 -16.13
N GLU A 32 -6.16 -5.71 -15.05
CA GLU A 32 -7.15 -6.77 -14.77
C GLU A 32 -6.65 -7.72 -13.67
N GLY A 33 -7.43 -7.84 -12.59
CA GLY A 33 -7.09 -8.75 -11.49
C GLY A 33 -7.97 -8.75 -10.24
N PHE A 34 -9.16 -8.12 -10.18
CA PHE A 34 -10.18 -8.29 -9.13
C PHE A 34 -11.57 -8.17 -9.78
N THR A 35 -12.46 -9.15 -9.60
CA THR A 35 -13.75 -9.17 -10.33
C THR A 35 -14.89 -8.46 -9.59
N SER A 36 -15.51 -7.52 -10.32
CA SER A 36 -16.88 -6.97 -10.24
C SER A 36 -17.30 -6.03 -9.09
N ASN A 37 -17.48 -4.74 -9.45
CA ASN A 37 -18.23 -3.66 -8.79
C ASN A 37 -18.04 -3.47 -7.28
N LYS A 38 -16.82 -3.12 -6.88
CA LYS A 38 -16.49 -2.63 -5.53
C LYS A 38 -16.72 -1.12 -5.43
N THR A 39 -17.88 -0.63 -5.87
CA THR A 39 -18.26 0.79 -5.74
C THR A 39 -18.81 1.07 -4.35
N LEU A 40 -18.79 2.34 -3.91
CA LEU A 40 -19.38 2.69 -2.61
C LEU A 40 -20.85 2.25 -2.51
N ASN A 41 -21.60 2.39 -3.61
CA ASN A 41 -23.01 1.98 -3.71
C ASN A 41 -23.26 0.49 -3.45
N SER A 42 -22.29 -0.39 -3.68
CA SER A 42 -22.45 -1.83 -3.39
C SER A 42 -22.20 -2.16 -1.92
N LEU A 43 -21.53 -1.27 -1.18
CA LEU A 43 -21.20 -1.44 0.24
C LEU A 43 -22.14 -0.65 1.16
N LEU A 44 -22.51 0.56 0.74
CA LEU A 44 -23.29 1.51 1.51
C LEU A 44 -24.35 2.12 0.58
N ASN A 45 -25.61 2.13 1.04
CA ASN A 45 -26.66 2.81 0.29
C ASN A 45 -26.46 4.33 0.38
N VAL A 46 -25.82 4.91 -0.64
CA VAL A 46 -25.44 6.34 -0.67
C VAL A 46 -26.66 7.25 -0.51
N GLU A 47 -27.82 6.88 -1.05
CA GLU A 47 -29.06 7.65 -0.90
C GLU A 47 -29.54 7.71 0.57
N GLN A 48 -29.33 6.64 1.35
CA GLN A 48 -29.70 6.61 2.76
C GLN A 48 -28.74 7.41 3.66
N VAL A 49 -27.50 7.61 3.22
CA VAL A 49 -26.48 8.35 3.98
C VAL A 49 -26.32 9.81 3.55
N LYS A 50 -26.89 10.20 2.40
CA LYS A 50 -26.83 11.56 1.85
C LYS A 50 -27.25 12.64 2.84
N HIS A 51 -28.27 12.38 3.65
CA HIS A 51 -28.81 13.31 4.65
C HIS A 51 -28.12 13.24 6.02
N LYS A 52 -27.15 12.34 6.20
CA LYS A 52 -26.44 12.16 7.48
C LYS A 52 -25.21 13.07 7.58
N SER A 53 -24.76 13.33 8.81
CA SER A 53 -23.50 14.04 9.05
C SER A 53 -22.30 13.13 8.73
N ALA A 54 -21.11 13.72 8.60
CA ALA A 54 -19.88 12.96 8.38
C ALA A 54 -19.61 12.00 9.56
N GLU A 55 -19.90 12.43 10.78
CA GLU A 55 -19.75 11.64 12.01
C GLU A 55 -20.67 10.42 12.01
N ASP A 56 -21.94 10.60 11.66
CA ASP A 56 -22.91 9.51 11.56
C ASP A 56 -22.51 8.49 10.50
N ILE A 57 -22.05 8.98 9.34
CA ILE A 57 -21.56 8.12 8.25
C ILE A 57 -20.35 7.32 8.71
N ALA A 58 -19.41 7.97 9.41
CA ALA A 58 -18.23 7.32 9.96
C ALA A 58 -18.61 6.23 10.98
N GLN A 59 -19.63 6.48 11.81
CA GLN A 59 -20.12 5.49 12.76
C GLN A 59 -20.78 4.30 12.04
N ILE A 60 -21.61 4.55 11.03
CA ILE A 60 -22.24 3.49 10.23
C ILE A 60 -21.16 2.63 9.55
N TRP A 61 -20.15 3.27 8.96
CA TRP A 61 -19.03 2.58 8.33
C TRP A 61 -18.27 1.68 9.32
N LYS A 62 -17.95 2.23 10.51
CA LYS A 62 -17.32 1.45 11.59
C LYS A 62 -18.19 0.28 12.04
N GLN A 63 -19.49 0.49 12.23
CA GLN A 63 -20.42 -0.57 12.65
C GLN A 63 -20.57 -1.67 11.60
N PHE A 64 -20.57 -1.31 10.31
CA PHE A 64 -20.68 -2.26 9.21
C PHE A 64 -19.52 -3.27 9.17
N PHE A 65 -18.31 -2.81 9.50
CA PHE A 65 -17.10 -3.64 9.54
C PHE A 65 -16.73 -4.14 10.95
N ALA A 66 -17.42 -3.71 12.01
CA ALA A 66 -17.08 -4.06 13.40
C ALA A 66 -17.05 -5.58 13.66
N THR A 67 -17.83 -6.36 12.92
CA THR A 67 -17.91 -7.83 13.04
C THR A 67 -17.22 -8.55 11.88
N ARG A 68 -16.52 -7.82 11.01
CA ARG A 68 -15.87 -8.35 9.83
C ARG A 68 -14.35 -8.31 10.01
N ASP A 69 -13.69 -9.38 9.61
CA ASP A 69 -12.24 -9.37 9.43
C ASP A 69 -11.91 -8.52 8.19
N ALA A 70 -11.85 -7.21 8.35
CA ALA A 70 -11.64 -6.27 7.26
C ALA A 70 -10.82 -5.07 7.72
N VAL A 71 -10.00 -4.54 6.83
CA VAL A 71 -9.34 -3.25 7.02
C VAL A 71 -10.26 -2.18 6.47
N PHE A 72 -10.47 -1.11 7.24
CA PHE A 72 -11.28 0.02 6.79
C PHE A 72 -10.83 1.30 7.49
N ALA A 73 -11.15 2.44 6.88
CA ALA A 73 -10.94 3.75 7.50
C ALA A 73 -11.95 4.79 7.02
N VAL A 74 -12.02 5.88 7.77
CA VAL A 74 -12.64 7.14 7.35
C VAL A 74 -11.53 8.17 7.35
N ILE A 75 -11.23 8.73 6.19
CA ILE A 75 -10.08 9.61 5.96
C ILE A 75 -10.61 11.02 5.76
N PRO A 76 -10.09 12.04 6.47
CA PRO A 76 -10.41 13.43 6.18
C PRO A 76 -10.07 13.79 4.73
N GLY A 77 -10.94 14.57 4.07
CA GLY A 77 -10.81 14.88 2.65
C GLY A 77 -9.51 15.60 2.29
N ASP A 78 -9.08 16.55 3.13
CA ASP A 78 -7.80 17.26 2.97
C ASP A 78 -6.57 16.33 3.07
N THR A 79 -6.65 15.35 3.95
CA THR A 79 -5.62 14.31 4.13
C THR A 79 -5.58 13.43 2.89
N PHE A 80 -6.73 13.03 2.35
CA PHE A 80 -6.79 12.24 1.13
C PHE A 80 -6.33 13.03 -0.10
N ASP A 81 -6.66 14.32 -0.22
CA ASP A 81 -6.17 15.18 -1.30
C ASP A 81 -4.65 15.23 -1.35
N LEU A 82 -4.00 15.28 -0.18
CA LEU A 82 -2.54 15.23 -0.09
C LEU A 82 -1.99 13.87 -0.55
N ILE A 83 -2.58 12.77 -0.07
CA ILE A 83 -2.19 11.40 -0.49
C ILE A 83 -2.35 11.26 -2.01
N TRP A 84 -3.50 11.68 -2.53
CA TRP A 84 -3.86 11.57 -3.94
C TRP A 84 -2.91 12.36 -4.83
N ARG A 85 -2.65 13.63 -4.52
CA ARG A 85 -1.70 14.45 -5.27
C ARG A 85 -0.31 13.81 -5.34
N ARG A 86 0.14 13.27 -4.21
CA ARG A 86 1.44 12.61 -4.07
C ARG A 86 1.50 11.27 -4.81
N SER A 87 0.41 10.50 -4.83
CA SER A 87 0.36 9.23 -5.57
C SER A 87 0.37 9.43 -7.08
N GLN A 88 -0.12 10.57 -7.59
CA GLN A 88 -0.06 10.85 -9.03
C GLN A 88 1.38 11.01 -9.55
N CYS A 89 2.28 11.65 -8.80
CA CYS A 89 3.68 11.80 -9.20
C CYS A 89 4.56 10.63 -8.73
N CYS A 90 4.17 9.96 -7.65
CA CYS A 90 4.91 8.88 -7.05
C CYS A 90 3.98 7.69 -6.80
N PRO A 91 3.65 6.88 -7.82
CA PRO A 91 2.63 5.84 -7.71
C PRO A 91 3.09 4.58 -6.99
N SER A 92 4.39 4.37 -6.83
CA SER A 92 4.93 3.11 -6.30
C SER A 92 5.72 3.34 -5.02
N PHE A 93 5.65 2.43 -4.04
CA PHE A 93 6.52 2.51 -2.87
C PHE A 93 6.80 1.15 -2.23
N LEU A 94 7.92 1.06 -1.53
CA LEU A 94 8.31 -0.12 -0.76
C LEU A 94 7.86 0.00 0.69
N TYR A 95 7.08 -0.98 1.14
CA TYR A 95 6.56 -1.11 2.49
C TYR A 95 7.20 -2.30 3.18
N ALA A 96 7.37 -2.22 4.50
CA ALA A 96 7.98 -3.29 5.29
C ALA A 96 6.98 -3.83 6.32
N LEU A 97 6.74 -5.14 6.26
CA LEU A 97 5.89 -5.86 7.18
C LEU A 97 6.76 -6.65 8.17
N PRO A 98 6.70 -6.36 9.49
CA PRO A 98 7.47 -7.12 10.47
C PRO A 98 7.01 -8.59 10.51
N ARG A 99 7.95 -9.53 10.43
CA ARG A 99 7.72 -10.97 10.63
C ARG A 99 8.49 -11.45 11.87
N LYS A 100 8.42 -12.75 12.17
CA LYS A 100 9.17 -13.34 13.31
C LYS A 100 10.69 -13.15 13.17
N GLU A 101 11.20 -13.30 11.96
CA GLU A 101 12.61 -13.16 11.62
C GLU A 101 12.77 -12.07 10.55
N GLY A 102 12.92 -10.82 11.00
CA GLY A 102 13.13 -9.67 10.11
C GLY A 102 11.84 -9.10 9.51
N TYR A 103 11.92 -8.70 8.24
CA TYR A 103 10.86 -7.99 7.54
C TYR A 103 10.58 -8.63 6.18
N GLU A 104 9.30 -8.70 5.84
CA GLU A 104 8.85 -8.99 4.49
C GLU A 104 8.51 -7.68 3.79
N PHE A 105 8.94 -7.53 2.54
CA PHE A 105 8.68 -6.32 1.77
C PHE A 105 7.50 -6.48 0.83
N PHE A 106 6.68 -5.44 0.77
CA PHE A 106 5.59 -5.29 -0.18
C PHE A 106 5.87 -4.08 -1.06
N VAL A 107 5.57 -4.19 -2.35
CA VAL A 107 5.45 -3.03 -3.23
C VAL A 107 3.98 -2.64 -3.24
N GLY A 108 3.70 -1.40 -2.85
CA GLY A 108 2.39 -0.79 -3.01
C GLY A 108 2.38 0.07 -4.28
N GLN A 109 1.41 -0.15 -5.15
CA GLN A 109 1.29 0.52 -6.45
C GLN A 109 -0.12 1.11 -6.59
N TRP A 110 -0.20 2.42 -6.77
CA TRP A 110 -1.44 3.13 -7.01
C TRP A 110 -1.92 2.93 -8.44
N SER A 111 -3.21 2.65 -8.60
CA SER A 111 -3.91 2.55 -9.88
C SER A 111 -5.28 3.23 -9.73
N GLY A 112 -5.37 4.49 -10.16
CA GLY A 112 -6.52 5.31 -9.79
C GLY A 112 -6.66 5.37 -8.26
N LEU A 113 -7.90 5.27 -7.75
CA LEU A 113 -8.20 5.31 -6.31
C LEU A 113 -7.91 3.99 -5.57
N GLU A 114 -7.27 3.03 -6.24
CA GLU A 114 -6.91 1.72 -5.70
C GLU A 114 -5.40 1.69 -5.39
N LEU A 115 -5.02 1.10 -4.26
CA LEU A 115 -3.64 0.83 -3.92
C LEU A 115 -3.42 -0.67 -3.75
N HIS A 116 -2.64 -1.24 -4.67
CA HIS A 116 -2.36 -2.66 -4.75
C HIS A 116 -1.05 -3.00 -4.04
N PHE A 117 -1.10 -3.96 -3.12
CA PHE A 117 0.07 -4.47 -2.43
C PHE A 117 0.38 -5.89 -2.90
N THR A 118 1.64 -6.08 -3.32
CA THR A 118 2.17 -7.38 -3.72
C THR A 118 3.54 -7.58 -3.06
N THR A 119 3.82 -8.77 -2.52
CA THR A 119 5.13 -9.07 -1.94
C THR A 119 6.21 -8.96 -3.01
N LEU A 120 7.37 -8.45 -2.60
CA LEU A 120 8.53 -8.37 -3.48
C LEU A 120 8.94 -9.77 -3.98
N LEU A 121 8.78 -10.81 -3.15
CA LEU A 121 9.04 -12.19 -3.54
C LEU A 121 8.11 -12.67 -4.65
N ASN A 122 6.81 -12.36 -4.59
CA ASN A 122 5.87 -12.75 -5.65
C ASN A 122 6.16 -12.00 -6.95
N ILE A 123 6.51 -10.71 -6.88
CA ILE A 123 6.94 -9.94 -8.05
C ILE A 123 8.18 -10.58 -8.69
N GLN A 124 9.16 -11.00 -7.88
CA GLN A 124 10.39 -11.61 -8.38
C GLN A 124 10.17 -12.99 -9.01
N THR A 125 9.19 -13.75 -8.53
CA THR A 125 8.95 -15.15 -8.96
C THR A 125 7.90 -15.28 -10.06
N ALA A 126 6.82 -14.50 -9.99
CA ALA A 126 5.71 -14.53 -10.94
C ALA A 126 5.67 -13.34 -11.90
N GLY A 127 6.48 -12.30 -11.68
CA GLY A 127 6.52 -11.13 -12.54
C GLY A 127 5.17 -10.40 -12.59
N ASP A 128 4.75 -10.02 -13.80
CA ASP A 128 3.60 -9.15 -14.03
C ASP A 128 2.24 -9.79 -13.70
N SER A 129 2.20 -11.12 -13.52
CA SER A 129 1.00 -11.87 -13.13
C SER A 129 0.92 -12.13 -11.63
N ALA A 130 1.82 -11.56 -10.83
CA ALA A 130 1.80 -11.67 -9.38
C ALA A 130 0.51 -11.06 -8.81
N PRO A 131 -0.37 -11.84 -8.16
CA PRO A 131 -1.63 -11.32 -7.65
C PRO A 131 -1.39 -10.39 -6.45
N SER A 132 -2.15 -9.31 -6.37
CA SER A 132 -2.15 -8.46 -5.18
C SER A 132 -2.71 -9.25 -3.99
N GLN A 133 -2.02 -9.14 -2.86
CA GLN A 133 -2.41 -9.79 -1.61
C GLN A 133 -3.26 -8.87 -0.73
N LEU A 134 -3.20 -7.56 -0.99
CA LEU A 134 -4.07 -6.56 -0.38
C LEU A 134 -4.35 -5.47 -1.42
N ILE A 135 -5.61 -5.03 -1.50
CA ILE A 135 -5.99 -3.79 -2.19
C ILE A 135 -6.69 -2.87 -1.21
N LEU A 136 -6.31 -1.59 -1.21
CA LEU A 136 -7.07 -0.54 -0.53
C LEU A 136 -7.87 0.25 -1.57
N TYR A 137 -9.18 0.23 -1.44
CA TYR A 137 -10.12 1.01 -2.24
C TYR A 137 -10.46 2.31 -1.52
N HIS A 138 -10.38 3.44 -2.22
CA HIS A 138 -10.75 4.75 -1.68
C HIS A 138 -11.99 5.30 -2.39
N TYR A 139 -13.03 5.55 -1.61
CA TYR A 139 -14.34 6.03 -2.03
C TYR A 139 -14.46 7.53 -1.78
N SER A 140 -14.22 8.33 -2.81
CA SER A 140 -14.19 9.80 -2.73
C SER A 140 -15.55 10.47 -2.99
N GLU A 141 -16.62 9.70 -3.20
CA GLU A 141 -17.95 10.22 -3.55
C GLU A 141 -18.52 11.18 -2.49
N LEU A 142 -18.13 11.01 -1.22
CA LEU A 142 -18.58 11.85 -0.11
C LEU A 142 -17.64 13.03 0.19
N GLN A 143 -16.53 13.15 -0.52
CA GLN A 143 -15.49 14.12 -0.19
C GLN A 143 -15.97 15.57 -0.38
N GLY A 144 -16.64 15.86 -1.50
CA GLY A 144 -17.13 17.22 -1.79
C GLY A 144 -18.18 17.72 -0.80
N ASP A 145 -19.12 16.85 -0.42
CA ASP A 145 -20.28 17.22 0.40
C ASP A 145 -20.03 17.07 1.90
N LYS A 146 -19.22 16.08 2.30
CA LYS A 146 -19.02 15.67 3.71
C LYS A 146 -17.59 15.83 4.19
N GLY A 147 -16.65 16.15 3.30
CA GLY A 147 -15.23 16.31 3.66
C GLY A 147 -14.57 15.01 4.10
N ILE A 148 -15.11 13.84 3.71
CA ILE A 148 -14.57 12.53 4.09
C ILE A 148 -14.46 11.59 2.90
N VAL A 149 -13.47 10.71 2.96
CA VAL A 149 -13.23 9.61 2.03
C VAL A 149 -13.32 8.31 2.82
N LEU A 150 -14.08 7.34 2.33
CA LEU A 150 -14.17 6.02 2.95
C LEU A 150 -13.13 5.10 2.34
N MET A 151 -12.50 4.25 3.14
CA MET A 151 -11.53 3.27 2.66
C MET A 151 -11.91 1.87 3.13
N MET A 152 -11.75 0.90 2.24
CA MET A 152 -11.89 -0.53 2.51
C MET A 152 -10.69 -1.29 1.95
N GLY A 153 -10.18 -2.25 2.72
CA GLY A 153 -9.12 -3.15 2.32
C GLY A 153 -9.64 -4.55 2.02
N GLU A 154 -9.41 -5.02 0.80
CA GLU A 154 -9.64 -6.41 0.40
C GLU A 154 -8.33 -7.18 0.53
N CYS A 155 -8.35 -8.24 1.34
CA CYS A 155 -7.15 -8.96 1.77
C CYS A 155 -7.24 -10.44 1.40
N ASP A 156 -6.16 -11.01 0.86
CA ASP A 156 -6.02 -12.46 0.77
C ASP A 156 -5.52 -13.02 2.11
N PHE A 157 -6.46 -13.55 2.89
CA PHE A 157 -6.21 -14.10 4.23
C PHE A 157 -5.30 -15.33 4.26
N LYS A 158 -4.93 -15.89 3.11
CA LYS A 158 -3.88 -16.93 3.05
C LYS A 158 -2.48 -16.36 3.29
N PHE A 159 -2.26 -15.07 3.02
CA PHE A 159 -0.94 -14.43 3.06
C PHE A 159 -0.82 -13.33 4.12
N LEU A 160 -1.93 -12.65 4.40
CA LEU A 160 -1.97 -11.51 5.32
C LEU A 160 -3.12 -11.69 6.31
N ASN A 161 -2.84 -11.47 7.59
CA ASN A 161 -3.91 -11.29 8.57
C ASN A 161 -4.35 -9.81 8.66
N VAL A 162 -5.48 -9.57 9.33
CA VAL A 162 -6.06 -8.22 9.49
C VAL A 162 -5.07 -7.22 10.12
N GLN A 163 -4.27 -7.64 11.11
CA GLN A 163 -3.30 -6.77 11.77
C GLN A 163 -2.16 -6.37 10.83
N GLU A 164 -1.73 -7.29 9.98
CA GLU A 164 -0.70 -7.05 8.97
C GLU A 164 -1.20 -6.13 7.87
N ALA A 165 -2.43 -6.33 7.40
CA ALA A 165 -3.07 -5.43 6.44
C ALA A 165 -3.27 -4.02 7.02
N HIS A 166 -3.69 -3.90 8.30
CA HIS A 166 -3.72 -2.60 8.99
C HIS A 166 -2.33 -1.97 9.12
N CYS A 167 -1.29 -2.77 9.34
CA CYS A 167 0.08 -2.27 9.40
C CYS A 167 0.49 -1.62 8.07
N LEU A 168 0.19 -2.26 6.93
CA LEU A 168 0.43 -1.71 5.61
C LEU A 168 -0.39 -0.42 5.37
N ALA A 169 -1.69 -0.42 5.69
CA ALA A 169 -2.54 0.76 5.54
C ALA A 169 -2.05 1.97 6.37
N ASN A 170 -1.59 1.74 7.60
CA ASN A 170 -1.01 2.80 8.45
C ASN A 170 0.30 3.36 7.87
N GLN A 171 1.08 2.54 7.17
CA GLN A 171 2.28 3.00 6.48
C GLN A 171 1.93 3.93 5.31
N VAL A 172 0.83 3.69 4.60
CA VAL A 172 0.37 4.62 3.55
C VAL A 172 0.17 6.02 4.11
N GLN A 173 -0.51 6.12 5.26
CA GLN A 173 -0.67 7.42 5.94
C GLN A 173 0.69 8.01 6.35
N LEU A 174 1.60 7.20 6.90
CA LEU A 174 2.91 7.65 7.32
C LEU A 174 3.75 8.25 6.17
N PHE A 175 3.70 7.62 5.00
CA PHE A 175 4.55 7.97 3.87
C PHE A 175 3.89 8.95 2.90
N TYR A 176 2.60 8.80 2.61
CA TYR A 176 1.90 9.67 1.67
C TYR A 176 1.18 10.85 2.33
N ALA A 177 0.64 10.69 3.54
CA ALA A 177 -0.01 11.79 4.27
C ALA A 177 0.93 12.52 5.24
N GLY A 178 2.06 11.93 5.59
CA GLY A 178 2.99 12.46 6.59
C GLY A 178 4.22 13.17 6.00
N ASP A 179 5.17 13.45 6.91
CA ASP A 179 6.41 14.17 6.61
C ASP A 179 7.48 13.30 5.94
N HIS A 180 7.24 12.00 5.77
CA HIS A 180 8.22 11.04 5.26
C HIS A 180 8.08 10.78 3.77
N PHE A 181 7.34 11.63 3.05
CA PHE A 181 7.12 11.51 1.61
C PHE A 181 8.40 11.56 0.79
N GLY A 182 9.47 12.21 1.29
CA GLY A 182 10.76 12.23 0.60
C GLY A 182 11.36 10.84 0.33
N LEU A 183 11.03 9.82 1.16
CA LEU A 183 11.40 8.43 0.86
C LEU A 183 10.66 7.88 -0.36
N VAL A 184 9.38 8.23 -0.49
CA VAL A 184 8.55 7.86 -1.63
C VAL A 184 9.03 8.56 -2.90
N GLU A 185 9.31 9.86 -2.83
CA GLU A 185 9.88 10.61 -3.96
C GLU A 185 11.21 10.03 -4.41
N THR A 186 12.11 9.72 -3.45
CA THR A 186 13.39 9.09 -3.76
C THR A 186 13.19 7.74 -4.44
N PHE A 187 12.25 6.92 -3.96
CA PHE A 187 11.95 5.63 -4.57
C PHE A 187 11.48 5.74 -6.03
N ASN A 188 10.62 6.72 -6.34
CA ASN A 188 10.05 6.86 -7.69
C ASN A 188 10.96 7.62 -8.66
N HIS A 189 11.71 8.61 -8.20
CA HIS A 189 12.47 9.52 -9.08
C HIS A 189 13.99 9.31 -9.03
N ASN A 190 14.53 8.86 -7.90
CA ASN A 190 15.97 8.65 -7.70
C ASN A 190 16.24 7.30 -7.04
N PRO A 191 15.79 6.21 -7.66
CA PRO A 191 15.81 4.88 -7.04
C PRO A 191 17.20 4.47 -6.60
N SER A 192 18.27 4.89 -7.30
CA SER A 192 19.68 4.66 -6.96
C SER A 192 20.02 5.02 -5.51
N ASP A 193 19.38 6.08 -5.02
CA ASP A 193 19.67 6.69 -3.74
C ASP A 193 18.73 6.19 -2.64
N PHE A 194 17.70 5.44 -3.02
CA PHE A 194 16.73 4.87 -2.09
C PHE A 194 17.37 3.80 -1.20
N LYS A 195 17.12 3.89 0.11
CA LYS A 195 17.63 2.96 1.11
C LYS A 195 16.47 2.35 1.90
N TYR A 196 16.16 1.08 1.64
CA TYR A 196 15.06 0.38 2.33
C TYR A 196 15.23 0.35 3.86
N MET A 197 16.46 0.39 4.36
CA MET A 197 16.72 0.46 5.81
C MET A 197 16.09 1.70 6.46
N ALA A 198 15.97 2.82 5.74
CA ALA A 198 15.30 4.02 6.25
C ALA A 198 13.81 3.77 6.52
N VAL A 199 13.16 2.92 5.72
CA VAL A 199 11.77 2.48 5.95
C VAL A 199 11.70 1.70 7.26
N ILE A 200 12.55 0.68 7.43
CA ILE A 200 12.59 -0.15 8.64
C ILE A 200 12.84 0.69 9.90
N SER A 201 13.88 1.52 9.90
CA SER A 201 14.23 2.35 11.06
C SER A 201 13.08 3.29 11.48
N LEU A 202 12.32 3.79 10.51
CA LEU A 202 11.16 4.63 10.80
C LEU A 202 10.03 3.84 11.48
N LEU A 203 9.76 2.62 11.02
CA LEU A 203 8.76 1.73 11.64
C LEU A 203 9.15 1.35 13.07
N GLU A 204 10.42 1.05 13.31
CA GLU A 204 10.94 0.71 14.64
C GLU A 204 10.83 1.89 15.60
N LYS A 205 11.20 3.10 15.15
CA LYS A 205 11.05 4.33 15.95
C LYS A 205 9.60 4.58 16.34
N LYS A 206 8.65 4.39 15.42
CA LYS A 206 7.20 4.52 15.70
C LYS A 206 6.67 3.45 16.64
N ARG A 207 7.18 2.21 16.56
CA ARG A 207 6.85 1.13 17.52
C ARG A 207 7.37 1.42 18.93
N MET A 208 8.59 1.95 19.03
CA MET A 208 9.23 2.32 20.30
C MET A 208 8.51 3.48 21.00
N GLY A 209 8.13 4.53 20.25
CA GLY A 209 7.39 5.68 20.80
C GLY A 209 6.00 5.35 21.34
N LYS A 210 5.36 4.26 20.88
CA LYS A 210 4.10 3.77 21.45
C LYS A 210 4.28 3.03 22.78
N ARG A 211 5.40 2.35 23.01
CA ARG A 211 5.65 1.61 24.26
C ARG A 211 5.99 2.52 25.44
N SER A 212 6.62 3.67 25.17
CA SER A 212 7.02 4.64 26.21
C SER A 212 5.88 5.51 26.75
N MET A 213 4.67 5.43 26.20
CA MET A 213 3.48 6.15 26.68
C MET A 213 2.51 5.26 27.50
N ASP A 214 2.72 3.94 27.49
CA ASP A 214 1.96 2.94 28.27
C ASP A 214 2.75 2.44 29.49
N SER A 215 3.80 3.14 29.93
CA SER A 215 4.64 2.80 31.09
C SER A 215 4.60 3.89 32.16
#